data_AF-A0A1H7SUQ3-F1
#
_entry.id   AF-A0A1H7SUQ3-F1
#
_cell.length_a   1.000
_cell.length_b   1.000
_cell.length_c   1.000
_cell.angle_alpha   90.00
_cell.angle_beta   90.00
_cell.angle_gamma   90.00
#
_symmetry.space_group_name_H-M   'P 1'
#
loop_
_entity.id
_entity.type
_entity.pdbx_description
1 polymer ?
#
loop_
_entity_poly.entity_id
_entity_poly.type
_entity_poly.pdbx_seq_one_letter_code
_entity_poly.pdbx_strand_id
1 'polypeptide(L)'
;MSGRLFLGTEAIDVMEGMAGESYDLIYVNPPYFTSYKDFFYEGEYKSARHAVAAKTGKKIGEVTIEETKEEEAKARKIILKQYTDYISHVVENTYRLLKDDGIAVFLVPCKEYVDINYKLVFDQFFKSSTNVTIKRRVSPISNRNNTDDVLYFCYKASDYVFPVLKELRDIKYYPEKDDFDNYRKVLMKSPIYCENLCFTWHGIDLSEGKSWRFPKEKLDELYDQNRIVINDNKVFLKEYRTEHPVKVSTVWEAGYSKFKRAFLDEKSISRMFDMFGKEQMRVLCPYERDGIFSYLANINGFIWDSITSVDVEPEAFGEIPEASYTTISDVCTDNRVIYRQDIVANTADINALHQTIKELSSTLKEIQSTVGIDDDDEASIDTVIEKIHQLYETKISVSNIEKTMPEAQEWINPYWDKLEDESRHFIPMGILLYNLIGQEENEDIAPSIIEFCRTFEGELFSKMFVGYIQDLIDRKVTIGTSFPEAYLDEDTKVFAFFLQDCTEKYREDSSKWKFEIGKMAHVLTRVLAKKPKKPIYVDFRAYLNKAFEDEFFKKGFANKLDFISKLRNSCAHPSRVDRGDADDGKNLIREKLLTVLQYYKIS
;
A
#
# COMPACT_ATOMS: atom_id res chain seq x y z
N MET A 1 32.81 6.15 13.79
CA MET A 1 32.24 7.35 13.17
C MET A 1 30.74 7.18 13.12
N SER A 2 30.00 8.20 13.53
CA SER A 2 28.54 8.16 13.70
C SER A 2 27.79 8.72 12.50
N GLY A 3 28.41 9.56 11.65
CA GLY A 3 27.72 10.25 10.56
C GLY A 3 28.31 10.05 9.16
N ARG A 4 27.47 10.15 8.13
CA ARG A 4 27.90 10.42 6.74
C ARG A 4 27.08 11.58 6.17
N LEU A 5 27.78 12.54 5.58
CA LEU A 5 27.20 13.73 4.95
C LEU A 5 27.46 13.68 3.45
N PHE A 6 26.40 13.54 2.66
CA PHE A 6 26.45 13.57 1.21
C PHE A 6 26.32 15.02 0.73
N LEU A 7 27.35 15.56 0.09
CA LEU A 7 27.42 16.96 -0.35
C LEU A 7 27.31 17.07 -1.87
N GLY A 8 26.42 17.95 -2.31
CA GLY A 8 26.37 18.41 -3.69
C GLY A 8 25.85 17.38 -4.69
N THR A 9 25.10 16.40 -4.20
CA THR A 9 24.43 15.38 -5.00
C THR A 9 22.93 15.51 -4.84
N GLU A 10 22.17 15.19 -5.90
CA GLU A 10 20.71 15.14 -5.82
C GLU A 10 20.26 14.02 -4.86
N ALA A 11 19.29 14.33 -4.00
CA ALA A 11 18.86 13.42 -2.94
C ALA A 11 18.35 12.08 -3.49
N ILE A 12 17.65 12.11 -4.62
CA ILE A 12 17.13 10.89 -5.28
C ILE A 12 18.28 10.00 -5.73
N ASP A 13 19.28 10.55 -6.42
CA ASP A 13 20.45 9.78 -6.89
C ASP A 13 21.17 9.09 -5.73
N VAL A 14 21.35 9.82 -4.62
CA VAL A 14 21.97 9.23 -3.42
C VAL A 14 21.10 8.12 -2.84
N MET A 15 19.79 8.36 -2.73
CA MET A 15 18.86 7.36 -2.21
C MET A 15 18.85 6.11 -3.09
N GLU A 16 18.82 6.22 -4.42
CA GLU A 16 18.88 5.10 -5.37
C GLU A 16 20.11 4.20 -5.16
N GLY A 17 21.27 4.81 -4.87
CA GLY A 17 22.51 4.10 -4.56
C GLY A 17 22.55 3.42 -3.19
N MET A 18 21.64 3.75 -2.27
CA MET A 18 21.59 3.16 -0.93
C MET A 18 20.91 1.78 -0.94
N ALA A 19 21.42 0.87 -0.09
CA ALA A 19 20.81 -0.44 0.11
C ALA A 19 19.40 -0.32 0.72
N GLY A 20 18.47 -1.18 0.26
CA GLY A 20 17.13 -1.27 0.84
C GLY A 20 17.13 -1.65 2.32
N GLU A 21 16.04 -1.35 3.01
CA GLU A 21 15.76 -1.80 4.39
C GLU A 21 16.90 -1.51 5.39
N SER A 22 17.57 -0.38 5.20
CA SER A 22 18.77 -0.03 5.95
C SER A 22 18.50 0.92 7.11
N TYR A 23 17.35 1.60 7.13
CA TYR A 23 17.08 2.69 8.08
C TYR A 23 15.89 2.39 8.97
N ASP A 24 16.05 2.72 10.25
CA ASP A 24 15.01 2.64 11.27
C ASP A 24 14.12 3.88 11.26
N LEU A 25 14.68 5.05 10.93
CA LEU A 25 13.95 6.31 10.83
C LEU A 25 14.43 7.13 9.63
N ILE A 26 13.49 7.61 8.82
CA ILE A 26 13.79 8.52 7.71
C ILE A 26 12.95 9.79 7.88
N TYR A 27 13.60 10.94 8.07
CA TYR A 27 12.94 12.25 8.14
C TYR A 27 13.07 12.99 6.82
N VAL A 28 11.95 13.20 6.13
CA VAL A 28 11.89 13.74 4.78
C VAL A 28 11.25 15.14 4.81
N ASN A 29 12.01 16.15 4.41
CA ASN A 29 11.56 17.52 4.24
C ASN A 29 11.81 17.97 2.78
N PRO A 30 11.02 17.45 1.82
CA PRO A 30 11.29 17.71 0.41
C PRO A 30 11.02 19.19 0.09
N PRO A 31 11.62 19.74 -0.97
CA PRO A 31 11.30 21.09 -1.45
C PRO A 31 9.80 21.27 -1.64
N TYR A 32 9.23 22.31 -1.03
CA TYR A 32 7.81 22.62 -1.19
C TYR A 32 7.55 23.27 -2.55
N PHE A 33 6.49 22.83 -3.22
CA PHE A 33 5.99 23.53 -4.40
C PHE A 33 5.21 24.79 -4.01
N THR A 34 5.93 25.88 -3.72
CA THR A 34 5.33 27.17 -3.30
C THR A 34 4.83 28.00 -4.48
N SER A 35 5.47 27.86 -5.66
CA SER A 35 5.03 28.45 -6.91
C SER A 35 5.61 27.67 -8.10
N TYR A 36 4.97 27.78 -9.27
CA TYR A 36 5.46 27.18 -10.51
C TYR A 36 6.79 27.78 -11.01
N LYS A 37 7.29 28.84 -10.37
CA LYS A 37 8.55 29.49 -10.73
C LYS A 37 9.76 28.98 -9.94
N ASP A 38 9.52 28.23 -8.86
CA ASP A 38 10.54 27.89 -7.87
C ASP A 38 10.93 26.39 -7.85
N PHE A 39 10.35 25.56 -8.73
CA PHE A 39 10.64 24.11 -8.80
C PHE A 39 10.84 23.63 -10.24
N PHE A 40 11.94 22.90 -10.47
CA PHE A 40 12.28 22.26 -11.75
C PHE A 40 12.90 20.88 -11.48
N TYR A 41 12.31 19.81 -12.03
CA TYR A 41 12.80 18.43 -11.88
C TYR A 41 13.52 17.94 -13.15
N GLU A 42 12.99 18.26 -14.34
CA GLU A 42 13.62 17.95 -15.63
C GLU A 42 13.43 19.11 -16.63
N GLY A 43 14.55 19.64 -17.16
CA GLY A 43 14.60 20.58 -18.29
C GLY A 43 14.56 22.08 -17.95
N GLU A 44 14.97 22.92 -18.92
CA GLU A 44 14.88 24.38 -18.82
C GLU A 44 13.45 24.85 -19.15
N TYR A 45 12.72 25.35 -18.16
CA TYR A 45 11.46 26.06 -18.42
C TYR A 45 11.74 27.49 -18.90
N LYS A 46 11.40 27.76 -20.17
CA LYS A 46 11.30 29.14 -20.67
C LYS A 46 9.98 29.73 -20.20
N SER A 47 10.02 30.91 -19.56
CA SER A 47 8.81 31.50 -18.96
C SER A 47 7.64 31.60 -19.96
N ALA A 48 6.40 31.49 -19.50
CA ALA A 48 5.20 31.50 -20.36
C ALA A 48 5.20 32.66 -21.39
N ARG A 49 5.73 33.83 -21.01
CA ARG A 49 5.93 34.96 -21.94
C ARG A 49 6.89 34.67 -23.08
N HIS A 50 7.98 33.95 -22.83
CA HIS A 50 8.92 33.52 -23.89
C HIS A 50 8.28 32.46 -24.79
N ALA A 51 7.51 31.52 -24.24
CA ALA A 51 6.78 30.52 -25.03
C ALA A 51 5.75 31.19 -25.96
N VAL A 52 4.95 32.13 -25.43
CA VAL A 52 3.97 32.88 -26.22
C VAL A 52 4.65 33.81 -27.24
N ALA A 53 5.71 34.51 -26.86
CA ALA A 53 6.49 35.36 -27.78
C ALA A 53 7.07 34.55 -28.94
N ALA A 54 7.64 33.38 -28.67
CA ALA A 54 8.17 32.48 -29.69
C ALA A 54 7.07 31.95 -30.64
N LYS A 55 5.89 31.61 -30.10
CA LYS A 55 4.75 31.09 -30.86
C LYS A 55 4.05 32.17 -31.72
N THR A 56 4.03 33.41 -31.24
CA THR A 56 3.31 34.52 -31.89
C THR A 56 4.20 35.46 -32.70
N GLY A 57 5.52 35.37 -32.56
CA GLY A 57 6.49 36.29 -33.16
C GLY A 57 6.53 37.68 -32.51
N LYS A 58 5.78 37.90 -31.43
CA LYS A 58 5.76 39.17 -30.68
C LYS A 58 7.03 39.34 -29.85
N LYS A 59 7.42 40.60 -29.59
CA LYS A 59 8.45 40.85 -28.56
C LYS A 59 7.87 40.51 -27.18
N ILE A 60 8.72 40.07 -26.25
CA ILE A 60 8.30 39.68 -24.89
C ILE A 60 7.47 40.77 -24.18
N GLY A 61 7.77 42.06 -24.43
CA GLY A 61 7.02 43.19 -23.86
C GLY A 61 5.64 43.45 -24.48
N GLU A 62 5.34 42.84 -25.63
CA GLU A 62 4.07 42.98 -26.37
C GLU A 62 3.08 41.84 -26.10
N VAL A 63 3.50 40.83 -25.32
CA VAL A 63 2.67 39.70 -24.90
C VAL A 63 1.75 40.15 -23.76
N THR A 64 0.44 40.07 -24.00
CA THR A 64 -0.58 40.44 -23.00
C THR A 64 -0.72 39.37 -21.91
N ILE A 65 -1.29 39.75 -20.75
CA ILE A 65 -1.52 38.83 -19.63
C ILE A 65 -2.52 37.73 -20.03
N GLU A 66 -3.56 38.10 -20.77
CA GLU A 66 -4.57 37.18 -21.29
C GLU A 66 -3.96 36.11 -22.21
N GLU A 67 -3.02 36.49 -23.08
CA GLU A 67 -2.31 35.54 -23.97
C GLU A 67 -1.41 34.57 -23.20
N THR A 68 -0.94 34.94 -22.01
CA THR A 68 -0.13 34.05 -21.17
C THR A 68 -0.95 33.12 -20.28
N LYS A 69 -2.22 33.42 -19.98
CA LYS A 69 -3.03 32.62 -19.03
C LYS A 69 -3.16 31.15 -19.43
N GLU A 70 -3.39 30.85 -20.70
CA GLU A 70 -3.54 29.48 -21.18
C GLU A 70 -2.22 28.70 -21.13
N GLU A 71 -1.12 29.32 -21.57
CA GLU A 71 0.22 28.70 -21.52
C GLU A 71 0.74 28.59 -20.09
N GLU A 72 0.41 29.53 -19.19
CA GLU A 72 0.67 29.42 -17.75
C GLU A 72 -0.13 28.27 -17.12
N ALA A 73 -1.38 28.06 -17.51
CA ALA A 73 -2.18 26.93 -17.02
C ALA A 73 -1.61 25.58 -17.51
N LYS A 74 -1.20 25.49 -18.78
CA LYS A 74 -0.53 24.30 -19.34
C LYS A 74 0.79 24.03 -18.65
N ALA A 75 1.63 25.05 -18.51
CA ALA A 75 2.91 24.95 -17.81
C ALA A 75 2.72 24.53 -16.35
N ARG A 76 1.75 25.13 -15.65
CA ARG A 76 1.42 24.75 -14.29
C ARG A 76 1.02 23.27 -14.21
N LYS A 77 0.22 22.75 -15.15
CA LYS A 77 -0.15 21.32 -15.20
C LYS A 77 1.06 20.41 -15.43
N ILE A 78 1.97 20.78 -16.33
CA ILE A 78 3.19 20.02 -16.62
C ILE A 78 4.11 20.00 -15.39
N ILE A 79 4.39 21.17 -14.81
CA ILE A 79 5.27 21.30 -13.65
C ILE A 79 4.65 20.60 -12.42
N LEU A 80 3.32 20.70 -12.26
CA LEU A 80 2.60 19.96 -11.22
C LEU A 80 2.81 18.46 -11.37
N LYS A 81 2.68 17.92 -12.59
CA LYS A 81 2.96 16.50 -12.87
C LYS A 81 4.41 16.15 -12.53
N GLN A 82 5.38 16.95 -12.99
CA GLN A 82 6.80 16.72 -12.67
C GLN A 82 7.07 16.72 -11.16
N TYR A 83 6.43 17.62 -10.40
CA TYR A 83 6.56 17.65 -8.95
C TYR A 83 5.86 16.45 -8.27
N THR A 84 4.72 16.01 -8.79
CA THR A 84 4.08 14.76 -8.35
C THR A 84 4.98 13.56 -8.57
N ASP A 85 5.57 13.43 -9.77
CA ASP A 85 6.47 12.33 -10.13
C ASP A 85 7.69 12.35 -9.20
N TYR A 86 8.29 13.54 -8.99
CA TYR A 86 9.37 13.75 -8.05
C TYR A 86 9.02 13.29 -6.62
N ILE A 87 7.92 13.80 -6.05
CA ILE A 87 7.50 13.41 -4.69
C ILE A 87 7.23 11.91 -4.61
N SER A 88 6.68 11.30 -5.67
CA SER A 88 6.45 9.86 -5.72
C SER A 88 7.76 9.07 -5.67
N HIS A 89 8.78 9.49 -6.43
CA HIS A 89 10.10 8.87 -6.40
C HIS A 89 10.76 9.00 -5.01
N VAL A 90 10.57 10.15 -4.33
CA VAL A 90 11.03 10.35 -2.96
C VAL A 90 10.33 9.40 -1.99
N VAL A 91 9.02 9.26 -2.10
CA VAL A 91 8.21 8.37 -1.26
C VAL A 91 8.58 6.91 -1.50
N GLU A 92 8.72 6.49 -2.76
CA GLU A 92 9.10 5.14 -3.15
C GLU A 92 10.50 4.77 -2.65
N ASN A 93 11.49 5.65 -2.82
CA ASN A 93 12.82 5.42 -2.25
C ASN A 93 12.79 5.39 -0.73
N THR A 94 12.04 6.29 -0.09
CA THR A 94 11.89 6.28 1.37
C THR A 94 11.33 4.94 1.83
N TYR A 95 10.27 4.45 1.18
CA TYR A 95 9.68 3.14 1.47
C TYR A 95 10.70 2.00 1.29
N ARG A 96 11.44 1.99 0.18
CA ARG A 96 12.46 0.97 -0.11
C ARG A 96 13.57 0.94 0.93
N LEU A 97 14.05 2.10 1.35
CA LEU A 97 15.16 2.25 2.29
C LEU A 97 14.78 1.96 3.75
N LEU A 98 13.50 2.05 4.08
CA LEU A 98 13.00 1.84 5.43
C LEU A 98 12.94 0.36 5.79
N LYS A 99 13.35 -0.02 7.01
CA LYS A 99 13.11 -1.35 7.57
C LYS A 99 11.61 -1.61 7.74
N ASP A 100 11.23 -2.88 7.85
CA ASP A 100 9.82 -3.28 8.06
C ASP A 100 9.20 -2.69 9.34
N ASP A 101 9.97 -2.58 10.42
CA ASP A 101 9.57 -1.94 11.67
C ASP A 101 9.98 -0.46 11.75
N GLY A 102 10.54 0.07 10.68
CA GLY A 102 11.01 1.45 10.59
C GLY A 102 9.88 2.45 10.40
N ILE A 103 10.22 3.73 10.59
CA ILE A 103 9.30 4.85 10.45
C ILE A 103 9.80 5.92 9.46
N ALA A 104 8.94 6.31 8.53
CA ALA A 104 9.17 7.48 7.70
C ALA A 104 8.36 8.67 8.24
N VAL A 105 9.00 9.83 8.34
CA VAL A 105 8.38 11.06 8.84
C VAL A 105 8.49 12.13 7.75
N PHE A 106 7.37 12.47 7.13
CA PHE A 106 7.29 13.49 6.08
C PHE A 106 6.80 14.81 6.66
N LEU A 107 7.58 15.88 6.50
CA LEU A 107 7.11 17.24 6.76
C LEU A 107 6.39 17.78 5.52
N VAL A 108 5.11 18.07 5.68
CA VAL A 108 4.21 18.52 4.61
C VAL A 108 3.63 19.89 4.98
N PRO A 109 3.59 20.87 4.05
CA PRO A 109 2.96 22.17 4.33
C PRO A 109 1.45 22.03 4.53
N CYS A 110 0.84 22.71 5.53
CA CYS A 110 -0.63 22.64 5.73
C CYS A 110 -1.41 23.27 4.58
N LYS A 111 -0.83 24.26 3.90
CA LYS A 111 -1.45 24.80 2.71
C LYS A 111 -1.00 23.95 1.53
N GLU A 112 -1.94 23.21 0.97
CA GLU A 112 -1.87 22.69 -0.39
C GLU A 112 -1.68 23.89 -1.33
N TYR A 113 -0.44 24.33 -1.52
CA TYR A 113 -0.06 25.27 -2.58
C TYR A 113 -0.22 24.61 -3.98
N VAL A 114 -0.54 23.32 -3.96
CA VAL A 114 -0.49 22.33 -5.01
C VAL A 114 -1.73 21.47 -4.87
N ASP A 115 -2.38 21.12 -5.98
CA ASP A 115 -3.41 20.07 -5.98
C ASP A 115 -2.74 18.69 -5.81
N ILE A 116 -1.96 18.50 -4.73
CA ILE A 116 -1.36 17.21 -4.36
C ILE A 116 -1.80 16.87 -2.97
N ASN A 117 -2.49 15.75 -2.86
CA ASN A 117 -2.84 15.14 -1.60
C ASN A 117 -1.73 14.16 -1.21
N TYR A 118 -0.79 14.62 -0.38
CA TYR A 118 0.32 13.80 0.10
C TYR A 118 -0.16 12.52 0.79
N LYS A 119 -1.29 12.55 1.48
CA LYS A 119 -1.85 11.36 2.11
C LYS A 119 -2.23 10.30 1.06
N LEU A 120 -2.85 10.69 -0.06
CA LEU A 120 -3.13 9.75 -1.17
C LEU A 120 -1.85 9.15 -1.75
N VAL A 121 -0.79 9.95 -1.88
CA VAL A 121 0.52 9.44 -2.33
C VAL A 121 1.07 8.45 -1.30
N PHE A 122 1.08 8.79 -0.02
CA PHE A 122 1.61 7.91 1.04
C PHE A 122 0.83 6.61 1.16
N ASP A 123 -0.50 6.65 1.09
CA ASP A 123 -1.37 5.48 1.25
C ASP A 123 -1.20 4.47 0.08
N GLN A 124 -0.54 4.84 -1.03
CA GLN A 124 -0.17 3.92 -2.13
C GLN A 124 1.09 3.09 -1.86
N PHE A 125 1.91 3.50 -0.88
CA PHE A 125 3.15 2.82 -0.52
C PHE A 125 3.09 2.26 0.91
N PHE A 126 2.58 3.03 1.86
CA PHE A 126 2.53 2.69 3.28
C PHE A 126 1.17 2.12 3.67
N LYS A 127 1.17 1.11 4.55
CA LYS A 127 -0.08 0.47 5.03
C LYS A 127 -0.84 1.32 6.04
N SER A 128 -0.13 2.20 6.75
CA SER A 128 -0.67 3.01 7.85
C SER A 128 0.04 4.37 7.90
N SER A 129 -0.72 5.41 8.26
CA SER A 129 -0.19 6.73 8.54
C SER A 129 -0.92 7.41 9.71
N THR A 130 -0.17 8.15 10.52
CA THR A 130 -0.69 9.04 11.58
C THR A 130 -0.08 10.43 11.38
N ASN A 131 -0.76 11.49 11.82
CA ASN A 131 -0.21 12.84 11.69
C ASN A 131 -0.13 13.61 13.01
N VAL A 132 0.80 14.57 13.03
CA VAL A 132 0.94 15.60 14.06
C VAL A 132 0.98 16.95 13.37
N THR A 133 0.24 17.92 13.90
CA THR A 133 0.24 19.30 13.42
C THR A 133 1.31 20.11 14.13
N ILE A 134 2.18 20.79 13.38
CA ILE A 134 3.14 21.76 13.88
C ILE A 134 2.54 23.16 13.77
N LYS A 135 2.17 23.75 14.91
CA LYS A 135 1.68 25.12 14.98
C LYS A 135 2.83 26.11 14.88
N ARG A 136 2.93 26.80 13.75
CA ARG A 136 3.92 27.87 13.58
C ARG A 136 3.53 29.10 14.38
N ARG A 137 4.52 29.78 14.97
CA ARG A 137 4.31 31.12 15.54
C ARG A 137 4.15 32.12 14.41
N VAL A 138 2.92 32.54 14.16
CA VAL A 138 2.63 33.63 13.23
C VAL A 138 3.00 34.95 13.88
N SER A 139 3.80 35.77 13.20
CA SER A 139 4.01 37.16 13.63
C SER A 139 2.67 37.88 13.65
N PRO A 140 2.32 38.68 14.68
CA PRO A 140 1.05 39.42 14.75
C PRO A 140 0.75 40.28 13.53
N ILE A 141 1.77 40.59 12.72
CA ILE A 141 1.70 41.48 11.55
C ILE A 141 1.20 40.73 10.30
N SER A 142 1.31 39.40 10.23
CA SER A 142 0.86 38.64 9.05
C SER A 142 -0.55 38.07 9.24
N ASN A 143 -1.53 38.65 8.54
CA ASN A 143 -2.94 38.19 8.46
C ASN A 143 -3.13 36.82 7.75
N ARG A 144 -2.17 35.90 7.81
CA ARG A 144 -2.27 34.59 7.16
C ARG A 144 -2.85 33.57 8.13
N ASN A 145 -4.13 33.24 7.97
CA ASN A 145 -4.94 32.38 8.85
C ASN A 145 -4.67 30.86 8.77
N ASN A 146 -3.56 30.37 8.20
CA ASN A 146 -3.21 28.94 8.23
C ASN A 146 -1.75 28.75 7.79
N THR A 147 -0.85 28.59 8.75
CA THR A 147 0.58 28.36 8.50
C THR A 147 1.11 27.15 9.24
N ASP A 148 0.23 26.28 9.72
CA ASP A 148 0.69 25.08 10.41
C ASP A 148 1.41 24.19 9.39
N ASP A 149 2.27 23.29 9.84
CA ASP A 149 2.77 22.18 9.00
C ASP A 149 2.22 20.88 9.56
N VAL A 150 2.33 19.80 8.80
CA VAL A 150 1.90 18.48 9.21
C VAL A 150 3.08 17.52 9.09
N LEU A 151 3.38 16.82 10.17
CA LEU A 151 4.26 15.66 10.15
C LEU A 151 3.41 14.42 9.92
N TYR A 152 3.60 13.75 8.79
CA TYR A 152 3.03 12.42 8.54
C TYR A 152 4.04 11.35 8.95
N PHE A 153 3.62 10.50 9.87
CA PHE A 153 4.35 9.33 10.32
C PHE A 153 3.79 8.11 9.59
N CYS A 154 4.60 7.48 8.74
CA CYS A 154 4.21 6.43 7.81
C CYS A 154 4.94 5.11 8.13
N TYR A 155 4.22 4.00 8.01
CA TYR A 155 4.68 2.66 8.42
C TYR A 155 4.47 1.61 7.34
N LYS A 156 5.42 0.67 7.22
CA LYS A 156 5.26 -0.53 6.38
C LYS A 156 4.28 -1.54 6.98
N ALA A 157 4.33 -1.73 8.29
CA ALA A 157 3.47 -2.66 9.02
C ALA A 157 2.07 -2.07 9.28
N SER A 158 1.02 -2.89 9.12
CA SER A 158 -0.37 -2.49 9.33
C SER A 158 -0.78 -2.49 10.81
N ASP A 159 -0.07 -3.21 11.65
CA ASP A 159 -0.31 -3.40 13.09
C ASP A 159 0.56 -2.49 13.98
N TYR A 160 1.28 -1.53 13.38
CA TYR A 160 2.14 -0.62 14.12
C TYR A 160 1.36 0.24 15.12
N VAL A 161 1.81 0.28 16.38
CA VAL A 161 1.22 1.10 17.44
C VAL A 161 1.99 2.40 17.61
N PHE A 162 1.35 3.53 17.30
CA PHE A 162 1.93 4.86 17.47
C PHE A 162 2.31 5.12 18.94
N PRO A 163 3.59 5.37 19.26
CA PRO A 163 4.02 5.57 20.63
C PRO A 163 3.43 6.86 21.22
N VAL A 164 3.02 6.77 22.48
CA VAL A 164 2.50 7.94 23.21
C VAL A 164 3.67 8.72 23.78
N LEU A 165 3.98 9.87 23.17
CA LEU A 165 4.97 10.79 23.70
C LEU A 165 4.53 11.37 25.04
N LYS A 166 5.46 11.34 26.00
CA LYS A 166 5.28 11.79 27.37
C LYS A 166 6.38 12.78 27.72
N GLU A 167 6.01 13.99 28.14
CA GLU A 167 6.97 15.03 28.56
C GLU A 167 6.81 15.36 30.04
N LEU A 168 7.91 15.75 30.68
CA LEU A 168 7.85 16.34 32.01
C LEU A 168 7.20 17.72 31.93
N ARG A 169 6.27 18.01 32.84
CA ARG A 169 5.68 19.34 32.99
C ARG A 169 6.76 20.39 33.25
N ASP A 170 6.45 21.65 32.96
CA ASP A 170 7.32 22.78 33.29
C ASP A 170 7.63 22.81 34.81
N ILE A 171 8.90 23.06 35.15
CA ILE A 171 9.41 23.10 36.52
C ILE A 171 8.65 24.08 37.40
N LYS A 172 8.03 25.14 36.83
CA LYS A 172 7.19 26.09 37.59
C LYS A 172 6.00 25.44 38.29
N TYR A 173 5.52 24.29 37.80
CA TYR A 173 4.45 23.53 38.46
C TYR A 173 4.95 22.65 39.61
N TYR A 174 6.28 22.52 39.77
CA TYR A 174 6.99 21.72 40.76
C TYR A 174 8.08 22.58 41.43
N PRO A 175 7.69 23.64 42.15
CA PRO A 175 8.59 24.72 42.57
C PRO A 175 9.58 24.31 43.66
N GLU A 176 9.35 23.20 44.36
CA GLU A 176 10.23 22.71 45.42
C GLU A 176 11.18 21.65 44.86
N LYS A 177 12.34 21.47 45.50
CA LYS A 177 13.36 20.51 45.07
C LYS A 177 13.99 19.84 46.30
N ASP A 178 14.23 18.55 46.22
CA ASP A 178 15.08 17.80 47.14
C ASP A 178 16.12 16.95 46.37
N ASP A 179 16.76 16.00 47.06
CA ASP A 179 17.79 15.14 46.47
C ASP A 179 17.25 14.19 45.39
N PHE A 180 15.93 13.99 45.33
CA PHE A 180 15.31 13.13 44.33
C PHE A 180 14.97 13.91 43.05
N ASP A 181 14.09 14.92 43.14
CA ASP A 181 13.65 15.72 41.99
C ASP A 181 12.91 17.00 42.44
N ASN A 182 12.50 17.82 41.47
CA ASN A 182 11.49 18.83 41.68
C ASN A 182 10.13 18.20 42.02
N TYR A 183 9.46 18.72 43.05
CA TYR A 183 8.15 18.25 43.47
C TYR A 183 7.15 19.39 43.70
N ARG A 184 5.87 19.04 43.71
CA ARG A 184 4.80 19.91 44.21
C ARG A 184 4.16 19.28 45.43
N LYS A 185 3.67 20.13 46.33
CA LYS A 185 2.92 19.71 47.51
C LYS A 185 1.46 19.50 47.14
N VAL A 186 0.98 18.27 47.32
CA VAL A 186 -0.45 17.95 47.18
C VAL A 186 -1.04 17.66 48.55
N LEU A 187 -2.09 18.39 48.90
CA LEU A 187 -2.72 18.24 50.22
C LEU A 187 -3.29 16.83 50.38
N MET A 188 -2.93 16.17 51.48
CA MET A 188 -3.32 14.78 51.75
C MET A 188 -4.73 14.62 52.34
N LYS A 189 -5.44 15.74 52.52
CA LYS A 189 -6.85 15.77 52.90
C LYS A 189 -7.69 15.51 51.65
N SER A 190 -8.59 14.54 51.73
CA SER A 190 -9.64 14.30 50.76
C SER A 190 -10.86 15.15 51.09
N PRO A 191 -11.53 15.77 50.10
CA PRO A 191 -12.83 16.41 50.33
C PRO A 191 -13.96 15.39 50.53
N ILE A 192 -13.72 14.11 50.22
CA ILE A 192 -14.69 13.02 50.35
C ILE A 192 -14.51 12.39 51.74
N TYR A 193 -15.58 12.32 52.51
CA TYR A 193 -15.58 11.65 53.80
C TYR A 193 -15.53 10.12 53.61
N CYS A 194 -14.63 9.47 54.33
CA CYS A 194 -14.53 8.02 54.41
C CYS A 194 -14.15 7.65 55.84
N GLU A 195 -15.06 6.98 56.54
CA GLU A 195 -14.93 6.69 57.98
C GLU A 195 -13.63 5.94 58.31
N ASN A 196 -13.25 4.96 57.49
CA ASN A 196 -12.01 4.18 57.67
C ASN A 196 -10.72 4.99 57.43
N LEU A 197 -10.83 6.21 56.91
CA LEU A 197 -9.72 7.12 56.64
C LEU A 197 -9.76 8.35 57.56
N CYS A 198 -10.57 8.32 58.61
CA CYS A 198 -10.68 9.36 59.63
C CYS A 198 -9.93 8.92 60.89
N PHE A 199 -8.66 9.30 61.00
CA PHE A 199 -7.82 8.99 62.16
C PHE A 199 -6.84 10.14 62.41
N THR A 200 -6.40 10.28 63.65
CA THR A 200 -5.30 11.19 64.01
C THR A 200 -3.98 10.62 63.47
N TRP A 201 -3.24 11.42 62.71
CA TRP A 201 -1.95 11.00 62.13
C TRP A 201 -0.87 12.03 62.42
N HIS A 202 0.25 11.61 63.05
CA HIS A 202 1.29 12.51 63.58
C HIS A 202 0.74 13.70 64.40
N GLY A 203 -0.28 13.46 65.23
CA GLY A 203 -0.91 14.50 66.06
C GLY A 203 -1.78 15.49 65.30
N ILE A 204 -2.08 15.24 64.02
CA ILE A 204 -2.94 16.08 63.19
C ILE A 204 -4.31 15.42 63.06
N ASP A 205 -5.32 16.15 63.52
CA ASP A 205 -6.73 15.81 63.32
C ASP A 205 -7.31 16.47 62.07
N LEU A 206 -8.20 15.76 61.38
CA LEU A 206 -8.94 16.30 60.25
C LEU A 206 -10.19 17.04 60.75
N SER A 207 -10.52 18.16 60.09
CA SER A 207 -11.79 18.84 60.33
C SER A 207 -12.95 17.95 59.94
N GLU A 208 -14.10 18.11 60.61
CA GLU A 208 -15.33 17.36 60.34
C GLU A 208 -15.67 17.32 58.84
N GLY A 209 -16.09 16.13 58.36
CA GLY A 209 -16.42 15.88 56.95
C GLY A 209 -15.22 15.68 56.02
N LYS A 210 -13.98 15.62 56.52
CA LYS A 210 -12.78 15.30 55.73
C LYS A 210 -12.16 13.98 56.18
N SER A 211 -11.49 13.32 55.23
CA SER A 211 -10.73 12.09 55.49
C SER A 211 -9.34 12.17 54.86
N TRP A 212 -8.43 11.27 55.23
CA TRP A 212 -7.14 11.13 54.56
C TRP A 212 -7.32 10.52 53.17
N ARG A 213 -6.41 10.81 52.23
CA ARG A 213 -6.42 10.18 50.89
C ARG A 213 -5.98 8.71 50.90
N PHE A 214 -5.24 8.29 51.93
CA PHE A 214 -4.70 6.94 52.05
C PHE A 214 -4.90 6.42 53.49
N PRO A 215 -4.92 5.09 53.69
CA PRO A 215 -4.93 4.48 55.01
C PRO A 215 -3.64 4.77 55.78
N LYS A 216 -3.67 4.58 57.10
CA LYS A 216 -2.57 4.93 58.01
C LYS A 216 -1.26 4.27 57.60
N GLU A 217 -1.30 2.98 57.29
CA GLU A 217 -0.13 2.19 56.93
C GLU A 217 0.57 2.76 55.69
N LYS A 218 -0.20 3.24 54.71
CA LYS A 218 0.35 3.86 53.51
C LYS A 218 0.90 5.26 53.77
N LEU A 219 0.28 6.03 54.68
CA LEU A 219 0.82 7.31 55.09
C LEU A 219 2.15 7.14 55.83
N ASP A 220 2.25 6.15 56.73
CA ASP A 220 3.48 5.81 57.44
C ASP A 220 4.58 5.40 56.43
N GLU A 221 4.26 4.51 55.47
CA GLU A 221 5.19 4.11 54.40
C GLU A 221 5.69 5.32 53.57
N LEU A 222 4.78 6.21 53.15
CA LEU A 222 5.14 7.41 52.40
C LEU A 222 5.96 8.38 53.25
N TYR A 223 5.70 8.48 54.54
CA TYR A 223 6.49 9.29 55.46
C TYR A 223 7.91 8.75 55.60
N ASP A 224 8.06 7.44 55.79
CA ASP A 224 9.36 6.76 55.89
C ASP A 224 10.19 6.89 54.60
N GLN A 225 9.52 6.90 53.44
CA GLN A 225 10.13 7.16 52.13
C GLN A 225 10.46 8.65 51.89
N ASN A 226 10.31 9.53 52.88
CA ASN A 226 10.49 10.98 52.75
C ASN A 226 9.58 11.60 51.65
N ARG A 227 8.41 11.00 51.40
CA ARG A 227 7.40 11.48 50.44
C ARG A 227 6.41 12.46 51.05
N ILE A 228 6.39 12.62 52.37
CA ILE A 228 5.46 13.51 53.07
C ILE A 228 6.19 14.71 53.66
N VAL A 229 5.57 15.89 53.53
CA VAL A 229 6.00 17.13 54.20
C VAL A 229 4.89 17.61 55.12
N ILE A 230 5.24 17.91 56.37
CA ILE A 230 4.30 18.40 57.39
C ILE A 230 4.65 19.85 57.71
N ASN A 231 3.79 20.80 57.32
CA ASN A 231 3.94 22.24 57.56
C ASN A 231 2.64 22.82 58.11
N ASP A 232 2.70 23.62 59.18
CA ASP A 232 1.55 24.35 59.76
C ASP A 232 0.29 23.47 59.98
N ASN A 233 0.47 22.29 60.59
CA ASN A 233 -0.59 21.27 60.80
C ASN A 233 -1.28 20.79 59.50
N LYS A 234 -0.60 20.91 58.37
CA LYS A 234 -1.02 20.35 57.08
C LYS A 234 -0.01 19.32 56.61
N VAL A 235 -0.53 18.22 56.09
CA VAL A 235 0.23 17.11 55.53
C VAL A 235 0.13 17.18 54.01
N PHE A 236 1.28 17.19 53.35
CA PHE A 236 1.40 17.24 51.91
C PHE A 236 2.17 16.03 51.41
N LEU A 237 1.73 15.45 50.30
CA LEU A 237 2.52 14.50 49.52
C LEU A 237 3.40 15.27 48.53
N LYS A 238 4.67 14.85 48.44
CA LYS A 238 5.56 15.20 47.35
C LYS A 238 5.15 14.40 46.12
N GLU A 239 4.54 15.10 45.17
CA GLU A 239 4.36 14.60 43.81
C GLU A 239 5.57 15.06 42.99
N TYR A 240 6.47 14.13 42.65
CA TYR A 240 7.67 14.43 41.88
C TYR A 240 7.35 14.62 40.40
N ARG A 241 8.08 15.53 39.77
CA ARG A 241 7.90 15.89 38.37
C ARG A 241 8.10 14.69 37.45
N THR A 242 9.16 13.92 37.68
CA THR A 242 9.52 12.67 36.95
C THR A 242 8.45 11.59 37.00
N GLU A 243 7.62 11.54 38.05
CA GLU A 243 6.57 10.53 38.21
C GLU A 243 5.25 10.91 37.54
N HIS A 244 5.12 12.15 37.09
CA HIS A 244 3.90 12.69 36.51
C HIS A 244 4.11 13.30 35.12
N PRO A 245 4.67 12.54 34.16
CA PRO A 245 4.79 13.02 32.80
C PRO A 245 3.39 13.23 32.18
N VAL A 246 3.27 14.23 31.32
CA VAL A 246 2.04 14.54 30.58
C VAL A 246 2.12 13.99 29.17
N LYS A 247 1.01 13.43 28.71
CA LYS A 247 0.84 13.06 27.31
C LYS A 247 0.94 14.32 26.44
N VAL A 248 1.84 14.31 25.47
CA VAL A 248 1.94 15.38 24.48
C VAL A 248 0.79 15.20 23.47
N SER A 249 0.15 16.30 23.11
CA SER A 249 -0.91 16.30 22.09
C SER A 249 -0.34 16.01 20.70
N THR A 250 -1.22 15.71 19.75
CA THR A 250 -0.89 15.66 18.31
C THR A 250 -0.72 17.05 17.68
N VAL A 251 -0.66 18.10 18.50
CA VAL A 251 -0.51 19.49 18.07
C VAL A 251 0.69 20.07 18.80
N TRP A 252 1.81 20.22 18.09
CA TRP A 252 3.07 20.69 18.65
C TRP A 252 3.25 22.17 18.34
N GLU A 253 3.55 22.96 19.36
CA GLU A 253 3.92 24.36 19.14
C GLU A 253 5.37 24.45 18.71
N ALA A 254 5.62 25.12 17.58
CA ALA A 254 6.98 25.42 17.14
C ALA A 254 7.65 26.40 18.12
N GLY A 255 8.79 25.99 18.65
CA GLY A 255 9.69 26.80 19.44
C GLY A 255 10.56 27.73 18.59
N TYR A 256 11.43 28.47 19.27
CA TYR A 256 12.52 29.19 18.60
C TYR A 256 13.66 28.21 18.36
N SER A 257 14.15 28.16 17.13
CA SER A 257 15.38 27.46 16.82
C SER A 257 16.58 28.38 16.94
N LYS A 258 17.70 27.87 17.48
CA LYS A 258 18.98 28.60 17.41
C LYS A 258 19.56 28.59 15.98
N PHE A 259 19.13 27.65 15.16
CA PHE A 259 19.54 27.52 13.77
C PHE A 259 18.71 28.47 12.89
N LYS A 260 19.39 29.27 12.08
CA LYS A 260 18.73 30.20 11.16
C LYS A 260 18.00 29.39 10.09
N ARG A 261 16.75 29.77 9.78
CA ARG A 261 15.89 29.15 8.74
C ARG A 261 15.45 27.71 9.03
N ALA A 262 15.48 27.29 10.29
CA ALA A 262 14.95 25.99 10.70
C ALA A 262 13.50 25.79 10.26
N PHE A 263 13.23 24.70 9.55
CA PHE A 263 11.85 24.33 9.18
C PHE A 263 11.11 23.69 10.34
N LEU A 264 11.84 22.88 11.12
CA LEU A 264 11.38 22.22 12.32
C LEU A 264 12.34 22.57 13.45
N ASP A 265 11.81 22.86 14.63
CA ASP A 265 12.65 23.21 15.77
C ASP A 265 13.31 21.98 16.41
N GLU A 266 14.38 22.24 17.17
CA GLU A 266 15.15 21.21 17.86
C GLU A 266 14.25 20.37 18.76
N LYS A 267 13.23 20.99 19.37
CA LYS A 267 12.29 20.31 20.25
C LYS A 267 11.46 19.29 19.46
N SER A 268 10.93 19.63 18.29
CA SER A 268 10.10 18.70 17.51
C SER A 268 10.92 17.55 16.94
N ILE A 269 12.16 17.77 16.51
CA ILE A 269 13.07 16.68 16.10
C ILE A 269 13.44 15.81 17.31
N SER A 270 13.73 16.42 18.47
CA SER A 270 14.02 15.66 19.69
C SER A 270 12.83 14.80 20.11
N ARG A 271 11.61 15.32 20.03
CA ARG A 271 10.38 14.55 20.28
C ARG A 271 10.26 13.33 19.36
N MET A 272 10.57 13.50 18.08
CA MET A 272 10.60 12.40 17.13
C MET A 272 11.63 11.33 17.55
N PHE A 273 12.83 11.75 17.97
CA PHE A 273 13.83 10.81 18.50
C PHE A 273 13.42 10.19 19.84
N ASP A 274 12.76 10.90 20.75
CA ASP A 274 12.26 10.35 22.01
C ASP A 274 11.16 9.30 21.78
N MET A 275 10.39 9.43 20.70
CA MET A 275 9.32 8.52 20.34
C MET A 275 9.81 7.21 19.73
N PHE A 276 10.85 7.28 18.89
CA PHE A 276 11.26 6.17 18.02
C PHE A 276 12.70 5.72 18.24
N GLY A 277 13.49 6.52 18.95
CA GLY A 277 14.90 6.30 19.20
C GLY A 277 15.15 5.00 19.96
N LYS A 278 16.04 4.19 19.40
CA LYS A 278 16.62 3.00 20.01
C LYS A 278 18.14 3.14 20.01
N GLU A 279 18.83 2.40 20.87
CA GLU A 279 20.30 2.36 20.84
C GLU A 279 20.79 1.95 19.44
N GLN A 280 21.79 2.67 18.93
CA GLN A 280 22.40 2.42 17.60
C GLN A 280 21.44 2.48 16.41
N MET A 281 20.32 3.19 16.55
CA MET A 281 19.39 3.44 15.46
C MET A 281 20.09 4.08 14.26
N ARG A 282 19.76 3.62 13.05
CA ARG A 282 20.23 4.22 11.81
C ARG A 282 19.18 5.14 11.23
N VAL A 283 19.54 6.41 11.04
CA VAL A 283 18.62 7.48 10.67
C VAL A 283 19.05 8.18 9.38
N LEU A 284 18.09 8.62 8.57
CA LEU A 284 18.35 9.32 7.31
C LEU A 284 17.58 10.64 7.24
N CYS A 285 18.24 11.70 6.81
CA CYS A 285 17.58 12.93 6.33
C CYS A 285 18.03 13.23 4.89
N PRO A 286 17.22 12.91 3.87
CA PRO A 286 17.61 13.10 2.48
C PRO A 286 17.52 14.57 2.02
N TYR A 287 16.98 15.46 2.86
CA TYR A 287 16.83 16.88 2.57
C TYR A 287 17.27 17.73 3.76
N GLU A 288 18.51 17.51 4.21
CA GLU A 288 19.11 18.25 5.31
C GLU A 288 19.48 19.66 4.83
N ARG A 289 19.07 20.68 5.58
CA ARG A 289 19.23 22.09 5.19
C ARG A 289 19.80 22.96 6.28
N ASP A 290 19.48 22.65 7.53
CA ASP A 290 19.82 23.45 8.70
C ASP A 290 20.77 22.71 9.65
N GLY A 291 21.05 21.43 9.37
CA GLY A 291 21.98 20.60 10.13
C GLY A 291 21.41 20.13 11.47
N ILE A 292 20.16 20.50 11.79
CA ILE A 292 19.55 20.23 13.10
C ILE A 292 19.36 18.73 13.30
N PHE A 293 18.87 18.05 12.25
CA PHE A 293 18.63 16.61 12.34
C PHE A 293 19.93 15.85 12.55
N SER A 294 20.94 16.15 11.75
CA SER A 294 22.29 15.56 11.86
C SER A 294 22.92 15.83 13.24
N TYR A 295 22.81 17.06 13.73
CA TYR A 295 23.32 17.45 15.05
C TYR A 295 22.63 16.67 16.17
N LEU A 296 21.29 16.63 16.15
CA LEU A 296 20.52 15.91 17.17
C LEU A 296 20.75 14.40 17.09
N ALA A 297 20.92 13.84 15.89
CA ALA A 297 21.23 12.42 15.73
C ALA A 297 22.62 12.09 16.30
N ASN A 298 23.60 12.97 16.08
CA ASN A 298 24.95 12.81 16.59
C ASN A 298 25.01 12.85 18.12
N ILE A 299 24.33 13.79 18.78
CA ILE A 299 24.32 13.87 20.26
C ILE A 299 23.59 12.68 20.91
N ASN A 300 22.63 12.07 20.21
CA ASN A 300 21.91 10.88 20.67
C ASN A 300 22.66 9.58 20.36
N GLY A 301 23.84 9.65 19.73
CA GLY A 301 24.65 8.48 19.40
C GLY A 301 24.06 7.60 18.28
N PHE A 302 23.19 8.16 17.44
CA PHE A 302 22.64 7.45 16.29
C PHE A 302 23.66 7.39 15.14
N ILE A 303 23.51 6.37 14.30
CA ILE A 303 24.21 6.30 13.02
C ILE A 303 23.38 7.11 12.03
N TRP A 304 23.90 8.22 11.52
CA TRP A 304 23.11 9.11 10.68
C TRP A 304 23.70 9.29 9.29
N ASP A 305 22.80 9.36 8.32
CA ASP A 305 23.06 9.70 6.94
C ASP A 305 22.28 10.99 6.63
N SER A 306 22.93 11.99 6.05
CA SER A 306 22.22 13.21 5.64
C SER A 306 22.71 13.69 4.28
N ILE A 307 21.77 14.13 3.46
CA ILE A 307 22.02 14.56 2.09
C ILE A 307 21.65 16.02 2.00
N THR A 308 22.56 16.82 1.45
CA THR A 308 22.38 18.26 1.32
C THR A 308 22.85 18.75 -0.05
N SER A 309 22.11 19.69 -0.63
CA SER A 309 22.44 20.26 -1.93
C SER A 309 23.60 21.27 -1.82
N VAL A 310 24.19 21.61 -2.96
CA VAL A 310 25.38 22.50 -3.05
C VAL A 310 25.14 23.88 -2.41
N ASP A 311 23.89 24.31 -2.28
CA ASP A 311 23.52 25.66 -1.84
C ASP A 311 23.40 25.82 -0.31
N VAL A 312 23.67 24.77 0.48
CA VAL A 312 23.60 24.86 1.94
C VAL A 312 24.93 25.36 2.51
N GLU A 313 24.86 26.42 3.31
CA GLU A 313 26.03 27.02 3.94
C GLU A 313 26.70 25.98 4.87
N PRO A 314 28.02 25.72 4.75
CA PRO A 314 28.75 24.77 5.60
C PRO A 314 28.60 25.04 7.10
N GLU A 315 28.29 26.28 7.47
CA GLU A 315 28.02 26.73 8.84
C GLU A 315 26.86 25.97 9.50
N ALA A 316 25.91 25.42 8.73
CA ALA A 316 24.78 24.63 9.24
C ALA A 316 25.23 23.38 10.01
N PHE A 317 26.40 22.82 9.67
CA PHE A 317 26.96 21.63 10.31
C PHE A 317 28.07 21.95 11.32
N GLY A 318 28.42 23.23 11.53
CA GLY A 318 29.57 23.64 12.34
C GLY A 318 29.48 23.27 13.83
N GLU A 319 28.31 22.87 14.31
CA GLU A 319 28.07 22.39 15.67
C GLU A 319 28.39 20.89 15.84
N ILE A 320 28.60 20.17 14.73
CA ILE A 320 28.97 18.75 14.71
C ILE A 320 30.49 18.65 14.59
N PRO A 321 31.20 17.96 15.51
CA PRO A 321 32.64 17.79 15.38
C PRO A 321 33.01 17.10 14.06
N GLU A 322 33.92 17.68 13.26
CA GLU A 322 34.33 17.10 11.96
C GLU A 322 34.80 15.64 12.06
N ALA A 323 35.38 15.24 13.20
CA ALA A 323 35.80 13.86 13.43
C ALA A 323 34.64 12.86 13.62
N SER A 324 33.39 13.32 13.77
CA SER A 324 32.24 12.45 13.99
C SER A 324 31.57 11.98 12.70
N TYR A 325 31.88 12.59 11.55
CA TYR A 325 31.28 12.25 10.27
C TYR A 325 32.27 12.24 9.11
N THR A 326 31.87 11.60 8.01
CA THR A 326 32.60 11.65 6.74
C THR A 326 31.78 12.33 5.67
N THR A 327 32.42 13.21 4.91
CA THR A 327 31.83 13.82 3.72
C THR A 327 31.98 12.91 2.51
N ILE A 328 30.92 12.78 1.72
CA ILE A 328 30.86 11.99 0.49
C ILE A 328 30.36 12.91 -0.63
N SER A 329 31.16 13.11 -1.68
CA SER A 329 30.80 13.96 -2.83
C SER A 329 30.49 13.16 -4.09
N ASP A 330 31.03 11.95 -4.21
CA ASP A 330 30.84 11.07 -5.36
C ASP A 330 29.96 9.89 -4.96
N VAL A 331 28.74 9.85 -5.50
CA VAL A 331 27.85 8.70 -5.36
C VAL A 331 27.74 7.97 -6.68
N CYS A 332 28.15 6.70 -6.68
CA CYS A 332 28.04 5.83 -7.84
C CYS A 332 26.61 5.27 -7.92
N THR A 333 25.85 5.68 -8.93
CA THR A 333 24.47 5.25 -9.18
C THR A 333 24.41 4.19 -10.28
N ASP A 334 24.97 3.00 -10.01
CA ASP A 334 24.85 1.87 -10.95
C ASP A 334 23.46 1.20 -10.89
N ASN A 335 22.66 1.50 -9.86
CA ASN A 335 21.33 0.94 -9.67
C ASN A 335 20.25 1.93 -10.13
N ARG A 336 19.72 1.75 -11.34
CA ARG A 336 18.51 2.45 -11.77
C ARG A 336 17.29 1.81 -11.12
N VAL A 337 16.60 2.56 -10.27
CA VAL A 337 15.30 2.17 -9.75
C VAL A 337 14.25 2.38 -10.84
N ILE A 338 13.41 1.38 -11.07
CA ILE A 338 12.25 1.50 -11.97
C ILE A 338 11.07 1.98 -11.12
N TYR A 339 10.66 3.22 -11.33
CA TYR A 339 9.57 3.85 -10.57
C TYR A 339 8.18 3.49 -11.11
N ARG A 340 7.19 3.52 -10.22
CA ARG A 340 5.77 3.40 -10.60
C ARG A 340 5.32 4.61 -11.43
N GLN A 341 4.66 4.37 -12.57
CA GLN A 341 4.23 5.45 -13.48
C GLN A 341 2.81 5.99 -13.21
N ASP A 342 1.98 5.29 -12.44
CA ASP A 342 0.56 5.63 -12.25
C ASP A 342 0.21 6.00 -10.81
N ILE A 343 0.85 7.06 -10.31
CA ILE A 343 0.59 7.56 -8.96
C ILE A 343 -0.62 8.49 -8.96
N VAL A 344 -1.60 8.15 -8.14
CA VAL A 344 -2.79 8.98 -7.94
C VAL A 344 -2.49 10.05 -6.89
N ALA A 345 -2.27 11.29 -7.31
CA ALA A 345 -1.89 12.36 -6.39
C ALA A 345 -3.04 13.31 -6.05
N ASN A 346 -4.12 13.30 -6.84
CA ASN A 346 -5.25 14.20 -6.65
C ASN A 346 -6.57 13.65 -7.19
N THR A 347 -7.65 14.40 -6.95
CA THR A 347 -8.99 14.05 -7.42
C THR A 347 -9.14 14.12 -8.95
N ALA A 348 -8.33 14.92 -9.65
CA ALA A 348 -8.34 14.94 -11.11
C ALA A 348 -7.73 13.66 -11.71
N ASP A 349 -6.70 13.08 -11.08
CA ASP A 349 -6.13 11.79 -11.48
C ASP A 349 -7.14 10.66 -11.23
N ILE A 350 -7.86 10.69 -10.10
CA ILE A 350 -8.98 9.77 -9.83
C ILE A 350 -10.06 9.90 -10.92
N ASN A 351 -10.43 11.12 -11.29
CA ASN A 351 -11.42 11.37 -12.33
C ASN A 351 -10.90 10.97 -13.73
N ALA A 352 -9.61 11.13 -14.01
CA ALA A 352 -8.99 10.69 -15.26
C ALA A 352 -8.94 9.16 -15.36
N LEU A 353 -8.67 8.46 -14.26
CA LEU A 353 -8.84 7.01 -14.15
C LEU A 353 -10.29 6.60 -14.40
N HIS A 354 -11.27 7.25 -13.74
CA HIS A 354 -12.70 7.00 -14.00
C HIS A 354 -13.08 7.26 -15.46
N GLN A 355 -12.52 8.29 -16.10
CA GLN A 355 -12.78 8.61 -17.50
C GLN A 355 -12.15 7.57 -18.45
N THR A 356 -10.93 7.12 -18.16
CA THR A 356 -10.25 6.05 -18.90
C THR A 356 -11.06 4.74 -18.80
N ILE A 357 -11.65 4.48 -17.65
CA ILE A 357 -12.56 3.34 -17.42
C ILE A 357 -13.84 3.51 -18.22
N LYS A 358 -14.46 4.70 -18.24
CA LYS A 358 -15.64 4.96 -19.09
C LYS A 358 -15.35 4.76 -20.58
N GLU A 359 -14.16 5.16 -21.02
CA GLU A 359 -13.69 4.96 -22.39
C GLU A 359 -13.40 3.47 -22.69
N LEU A 360 -12.93 2.70 -21.71
CA LEU A 360 -12.81 1.25 -21.80
C LEU A 360 -14.20 0.58 -21.91
N SER A 361 -15.14 0.95 -21.03
CA SER A 361 -16.54 0.48 -21.08
C SER A 361 -17.24 0.82 -22.41
N SER A 362 -16.95 1.97 -23.02
CA SER A 362 -17.48 2.30 -24.35
C SER A 362 -16.81 1.51 -25.47
N THR A 363 -15.48 1.33 -25.41
CA THR A 363 -14.71 0.53 -26.38
C THR A 363 -15.16 -0.94 -26.36
N LEU A 364 -15.50 -1.46 -25.18
CA LEU A 364 -16.06 -2.82 -25.01
C LEU A 364 -17.39 -2.98 -25.74
N LYS A 365 -18.31 -2.03 -25.56
CA LYS A 365 -19.61 -2.04 -26.26
C LYS A 365 -19.44 -1.96 -27.78
N GLU A 366 -18.44 -1.22 -28.25
CA GLU A 366 -18.10 -1.15 -29.67
C GLU A 366 -17.54 -2.48 -30.19
N ILE A 367 -16.70 -3.18 -29.43
CA ILE A 367 -16.17 -4.50 -29.83
C ILE A 367 -17.25 -5.57 -29.81
N GLN A 368 -18.08 -5.61 -28.76
CA GLN A 368 -19.22 -6.50 -28.65
C GLN A 368 -20.20 -6.32 -29.82
N SER A 369 -20.39 -5.09 -30.31
CA SER A 369 -21.28 -4.80 -31.45
C SER A 369 -20.64 -5.00 -32.82
N THR A 370 -19.32 -4.82 -32.96
CA THR A 370 -18.61 -4.94 -34.25
C THR A 370 -18.35 -6.39 -34.65
N VAL A 371 -18.25 -7.32 -33.68
CA VAL A 371 -17.87 -8.71 -33.98
C VAL A 371 -19.06 -9.56 -34.47
N GLY A 372 -20.32 -9.11 -34.33
CA GLY A 372 -21.47 -9.80 -34.90
C GLY A 372 -21.57 -11.26 -34.42
N ILE A 373 -22.01 -11.46 -33.18
CA ILE A 373 -22.13 -12.79 -32.61
C ILE A 373 -23.44 -13.40 -33.09
N ASP A 374 -23.37 -14.40 -33.98
CA ASP A 374 -24.45 -15.39 -34.10
C ASP A 374 -24.38 -16.30 -32.86
N ASP A 375 -25.52 -16.55 -32.22
CA ASP A 375 -25.66 -17.19 -30.89
C ASP A 375 -25.02 -18.60 -30.75
N ASP A 376 -24.47 -19.18 -31.81
CA ASP A 376 -23.95 -20.57 -31.88
C ASP A 376 -22.45 -20.69 -32.28
N ASP A 377 -21.72 -19.61 -32.57
CA ASP A 377 -20.30 -19.69 -33.00
C ASP A 377 -19.30 -19.49 -31.85
N GLU A 378 -18.92 -20.59 -31.18
CA GLU A 378 -17.91 -20.62 -30.10
C GLU A 378 -16.55 -20.02 -30.51
N ALA A 379 -16.14 -20.13 -31.78
CA ALA A 379 -14.87 -19.58 -32.25
C ALA A 379 -14.89 -18.04 -32.35
N SER A 380 -16.08 -17.48 -32.62
CA SER A 380 -16.32 -16.02 -32.57
C SER A 380 -16.24 -15.50 -31.13
N ILE A 381 -16.81 -16.24 -30.18
CA ILE A 381 -16.79 -15.91 -28.74
C ILE A 381 -15.37 -15.84 -28.18
N ASP A 382 -14.52 -16.82 -28.48
CA ASP A 382 -13.13 -16.83 -27.99
C ASP A 382 -12.31 -15.67 -28.58
N THR A 383 -12.57 -15.31 -29.84
CA THR A 383 -11.93 -14.16 -30.48
C THR A 383 -12.32 -12.84 -29.82
N VAL A 384 -13.56 -12.71 -29.36
CA VAL A 384 -14.04 -11.55 -28.58
C VAL A 384 -13.32 -11.50 -27.23
N ILE A 385 -13.29 -12.60 -26.50
CA ILE A 385 -12.65 -12.70 -25.17
C ILE A 385 -11.16 -12.33 -25.27
N GLU A 386 -10.45 -12.82 -26.28
CA GLU A 386 -9.03 -12.54 -26.46
C GLU A 386 -8.77 -11.05 -26.76
N LYS A 387 -9.60 -10.42 -27.60
CA LYS A 387 -9.51 -8.97 -27.87
C LYS A 387 -9.81 -8.12 -26.64
N ILE A 388 -10.78 -8.55 -25.84
CA ILE A 388 -11.11 -7.92 -24.55
C ILE A 388 -9.89 -7.95 -23.64
N HIS A 389 -9.24 -9.10 -23.53
CA HIS A 389 -8.06 -9.26 -22.69
C HIS A 389 -6.88 -8.41 -23.15
N GLN A 390 -6.55 -8.43 -24.45
CA GLN A 390 -5.46 -7.62 -25.02
C GLN A 390 -5.68 -6.11 -24.82
N LEU A 391 -6.93 -5.65 -24.86
CA LEU A 391 -7.26 -4.26 -24.55
C LEU A 391 -7.00 -3.90 -23.09
N TYR A 392 -7.26 -4.81 -22.16
CA TYR A 392 -6.97 -4.55 -20.75
C TYR A 392 -5.49 -4.59 -20.47
N GLU A 393 -4.74 -5.57 -21.00
CA GLU A 393 -3.29 -5.60 -20.85
C GLU A 393 -2.61 -4.32 -21.40
N THR A 394 -3.17 -3.72 -22.46
CA THR A 394 -2.63 -2.48 -23.05
C THR A 394 -3.04 -1.21 -22.32
N LYS A 395 -4.17 -1.19 -21.60
CA LYS A 395 -4.68 0.02 -20.92
C LYS A 395 -4.56 -0.01 -19.38
N ILE A 396 -4.45 -1.19 -18.77
CA ILE A 396 -4.31 -1.37 -17.33
C ILE A 396 -2.84 -1.68 -17.03
N SER A 397 -2.19 -0.81 -16.25
CA SER A 397 -0.79 -1.04 -15.91
C SER A 397 -0.61 -2.20 -14.93
N VAL A 398 0.54 -2.86 -15.06
CA VAL A 398 1.01 -3.95 -14.17
C VAL A 398 0.91 -3.54 -12.70
N SER A 399 1.21 -2.27 -12.39
CA SER A 399 1.18 -1.74 -11.03
C SER A 399 -0.21 -1.77 -10.37
N ASN A 400 -1.28 -1.70 -11.17
CA ASN A 400 -2.65 -1.80 -10.65
C ASN A 400 -3.04 -3.25 -10.36
N ILE A 401 -2.52 -4.20 -11.15
CA ILE A 401 -2.72 -5.63 -10.93
C ILE A 401 -1.96 -6.07 -9.67
N GLU A 402 -0.73 -5.58 -9.46
CA GLU A 402 0.05 -5.87 -8.25
C GLU A 402 -0.65 -5.46 -6.95
N LYS A 403 -1.47 -4.39 -6.97
CA LYS A 403 -2.23 -3.95 -5.79
C LYS A 403 -3.27 -4.98 -5.34
N THR A 404 -3.76 -5.84 -6.24
CA THR A 404 -4.75 -6.88 -5.91
C THR A 404 -4.11 -8.22 -5.53
N MET A 405 -2.78 -8.35 -5.54
CA MET A 405 -2.09 -9.60 -5.18
C MET A 405 -2.45 -10.12 -3.80
N PRO A 406 -2.46 -9.29 -2.73
CA PRO A 406 -2.83 -9.77 -1.40
C PRO A 406 -4.26 -10.33 -1.37
N GLU A 407 -5.20 -9.68 -2.07
CA GLU A 407 -6.58 -10.14 -2.16
C GLU A 407 -6.68 -11.43 -3.00
N ALA A 408 -5.93 -11.53 -4.11
CA ALA A 408 -5.87 -12.72 -4.96
C ALA A 408 -5.29 -13.94 -4.23
N GLN A 409 -4.21 -13.73 -3.47
CA GLN A 409 -3.59 -14.75 -2.63
C GLN A 409 -4.56 -15.23 -1.55
N GLU A 410 -5.25 -14.31 -0.88
CA GLU A 410 -6.25 -14.66 0.14
C GLU A 410 -7.46 -15.36 -0.48
N TRP A 411 -7.86 -14.96 -1.69
CA TRP A 411 -8.99 -15.56 -2.40
C TRP A 411 -8.75 -17.05 -2.67
N ILE A 412 -7.51 -17.48 -2.93
CA ILE A 412 -7.18 -18.89 -3.20
C ILE A 412 -6.43 -19.62 -2.06
N ASN A 413 -6.19 -18.95 -0.94
CA ASN A 413 -5.48 -19.47 0.22
C ASN A 413 -6.04 -20.85 0.65
N PRO A 414 -5.20 -21.88 0.92
CA PRO A 414 -3.73 -21.90 0.93
C PRO A 414 -3.07 -22.37 -0.36
N TYR A 415 -3.77 -22.39 -1.49
CA TYR A 415 -3.31 -23.10 -2.69
C TYR A 415 -2.69 -22.20 -3.77
N TRP A 416 -2.26 -20.98 -3.42
CA TRP A 416 -1.69 -20.03 -4.38
C TRP A 416 -0.51 -20.63 -5.17
N ASP A 417 0.37 -21.35 -4.47
CA ASP A 417 1.56 -21.97 -5.07
C ASP A 417 1.26 -23.21 -5.94
N LYS A 418 0.00 -23.68 -5.95
CA LYS A 418 -0.46 -24.79 -6.80
C LYS A 418 -1.10 -24.33 -8.11
N LEU A 419 -1.28 -23.04 -8.30
CA LEU A 419 -1.83 -22.45 -9.52
C LEU A 419 -0.83 -22.53 -10.68
N GLU A 420 -1.35 -22.67 -11.89
CA GLU A 420 -0.60 -22.46 -13.12
C GLU A 420 -0.18 -20.99 -13.27
N ASP A 421 0.89 -20.74 -14.05
CA ASP A 421 1.45 -19.41 -14.25
C ASP A 421 0.41 -18.41 -14.76
N GLU A 422 -0.37 -18.78 -15.77
CA GLU A 422 -1.43 -17.93 -16.35
C GLU A 422 -2.54 -17.63 -15.34
N SER A 423 -2.93 -18.61 -14.52
CA SER A 423 -3.93 -18.44 -13.46
C SER A 423 -3.51 -17.42 -12.41
N ARG A 424 -2.22 -17.35 -12.10
CA ARG A 424 -1.65 -16.33 -11.20
C ARG A 424 -1.71 -14.92 -11.76
N HIS A 425 -1.90 -14.77 -13.07
CA HIS A 425 -2.17 -13.49 -13.73
C HIS A 425 -3.68 -13.16 -13.78
N PHE A 426 -4.51 -14.12 -14.19
CA PHE A 426 -5.94 -13.89 -14.40
C PHE A 426 -6.72 -13.58 -13.11
N ILE A 427 -6.42 -14.23 -11.98
CA ILE A 427 -7.14 -13.99 -10.71
C ILE A 427 -7.01 -12.52 -10.26
N PRO A 428 -5.79 -11.96 -10.12
CA PRO A 428 -5.60 -10.54 -9.83
C PRO A 428 -6.32 -9.57 -10.76
N MET A 429 -6.29 -9.83 -12.06
CA MET A 429 -6.97 -9.01 -13.06
C MET A 429 -8.48 -9.07 -12.86
N GLY A 430 -9.03 -10.28 -12.66
CA GLY A 430 -10.44 -10.47 -12.37
C GLY A 430 -10.89 -9.72 -11.12
N ILE A 431 -10.10 -9.74 -10.04
CA ILE A 431 -10.37 -8.98 -8.80
C ILE A 431 -10.29 -7.48 -9.03
N LEU A 432 -9.27 -7.00 -9.75
CA LEU A 432 -9.12 -5.59 -10.07
C LEU A 432 -10.34 -5.08 -10.85
N LEU A 433 -10.72 -5.77 -11.92
CA LEU A 433 -11.90 -5.44 -12.71
C LEU A 433 -13.18 -5.51 -11.85
N TYR A 434 -13.31 -6.51 -10.98
CA TYR A 434 -14.44 -6.64 -10.08
C TYR A 434 -14.56 -5.44 -9.12
N ASN A 435 -13.43 -5.03 -8.53
CA ASN A 435 -13.38 -3.93 -7.57
C ASN A 435 -13.57 -2.56 -8.22
N LEU A 436 -13.12 -2.39 -9.47
CA LEU A 436 -13.24 -1.14 -10.21
C LEU A 436 -14.63 -0.98 -10.84
N ILE A 437 -15.15 -2.02 -11.50
CA ILE A 437 -16.42 -1.97 -12.24
C ILE A 437 -17.60 -2.19 -11.27
N GLY A 438 -17.43 -3.04 -10.25
CA GLY A 438 -18.49 -3.42 -9.32
C GLY A 438 -18.96 -2.32 -8.38
N GLN A 439 -18.34 -1.13 -8.34
CA GLN A 439 -18.78 -0.04 -7.46
C GLN A 439 -19.88 0.85 -8.04
N GLU A 440 -20.13 0.81 -9.35
CA GLU A 440 -21.17 1.62 -9.97
C GLU A 440 -22.47 0.83 -10.20
N GLU A 441 -23.60 1.37 -9.75
CA GLU A 441 -24.92 0.87 -10.12
C GLU A 441 -25.12 1.13 -11.62
N ASN A 442 -24.99 0.08 -12.44
CA ASN A 442 -25.28 -0.01 -13.88
C ASN A 442 -24.13 -0.42 -14.82
N GLU A 443 -22.94 -0.68 -14.30
CA GLU A 443 -21.81 -1.15 -15.12
C GLU A 443 -21.86 -2.67 -15.42
N ASP A 444 -21.20 -3.07 -16.51
CA ASP A 444 -21.16 -4.47 -16.99
C ASP A 444 -19.96 -5.21 -16.40
N ILE A 445 -20.24 -6.15 -15.48
CA ILE A 445 -19.22 -6.90 -14.71
C ILE A 445 -18.67 -8.09 -15.52
N ALA A 446 -19.22 -8.37 -16.71
CA ALA A 446 -18.79 -9.46 -17.59
C ALA A 446 -17.24 -9.61 -17.74
N PRO A 447 -16.46 -8.53 -17.90
CA PRO A 447 -15.00 -8.63 -18.01
C PRO A 447 -14.31 -9.30 -16.81
N SER A 448 -14.75 -8.97 -15.60
CA SER A 448 -14.20 -9.56 -14.38
C SER A 448 -14.49 -11.06 -14.33
N ILE A 449 -15.72 -11.45 -14.67
CA ILE A 449 -16.15 -12.84 -14.65
C ILE A 449 -15.43 -13.67 -15.70
N ILE A 450 -15.11 -13.10 -16.87
CA ILE A 450 -14.30 -13.75 -17.90
C ILE A 450 -12.93 -14.17 -17.35
N GLU A 451 -12.23 -13.30 -16.63
CA GLU A 451 -10.90 -13.63 -16.06
C GLU A 451 -10.99 -14.76 -15.01
N PHE A 452 -12.04 -14.77 -14.18
CA PHE A 452 -12.29 -15.89 -13.27
C PHE A 452 -12.59 -17.19 -14.01
N CYS A 453 -13.39 -17.13 -15.09
CA CYS A 453 -13.67 -18.28 -15.94
C CYS A 453 -12.39 -18.81 -16.62
N ARG A 454 -11.51 -17.93 -17.13
CA ARG A 454 -10.23 -18.33 -17.74
C ARG A 454 -9.30 -19.02 -16.74
N THR A 455 -9.22 -18.47 -15.52
CA THR A 455 -8.50 -19.13 -14.42
C THR A 455 -9.01 -20.56 -14.23
N PHE A 456 -10.32 -20.72 -14.08
CA PHE A 456 -10.91 -22.04 -13.83
C PHE A 456 -10.74 -23.00 -15.02
N GLU A 457 -10.91 -22.50 -16.23
CA GLU A 457 -10.72 -23.24 -17.48
C GLU A 457 -9.30 -23.77 -17.62
N GLY A 458 -8.28 -22.91 -17.42
CA GLY A 458 -6.87 -23.29 -17.49
C GLY A 458 -6.49 -24.33 -16.44
N GLU A 459 -6.97 -24.16 -15.20
CA GLU A 459 -6.70 -25.08 -14.09
C GLU A 459 -7.33 -26.46 -14.32
N LEU A 460 -8.57 -26.48 -14.81
CA LEU A 460 -9.25 -27.72 -15.14
C LEU A 460 -8.56 -28.45 -16.31
N PHE A 461 -8.19 -27.70 -17.35
CA PHE A 461 -7.52 -28.25 -18.52
C PHE A 461 -6.16 -28.83 -18.17
N SER A 462 -5.30 -28.06 -17.50
CA SER A 462 -3.96 -28.49 -17.07
C SER A 462 -4.04 -29.75 -16.18
N LYS A 463 -4.84 -29.69 -15.11
CA LYS A 463 -4.79 -30.72 -14.06
C LYS A 463 -5.59 -31.98 -14.41
N MET A 464 -6.62 -31.88 -15.26
CA MET A 464 -7.45 -33.03 -15.63
C MET A 464 -7.17 -33.56 -17.03
N PHE A 465 -6.98 -32.70 -18.03
CA PHE A 465 -6.93 -33.13 -19.44
C PHE A 465 -5.50 -33.28 -19.96
N VAL A 466 -4.61 -32.31 -19.73
CA VAL A 466 -3.21 -32.36 -20.19
C VAL A 466 -2.51 -33.60 -19.65
N GLY A 467 -2.64 -33.86 -18.34
CA GLY A 467 -2.03 -35.06 -17.76
C GLY A 467 -2.64 -36.38 -18.26
N TYR A 468 -3.93 -36.40 -18.66
CA TYR A 468 -4.54 -37.59 -19.27
C TYR A 468 -4.04 -37.82 -20.69
N ILE A 469 -3.89 -36.76 -21.48
CA ILE A 469 -3.29 -36.82 -22.82
C ILE A 469 -1.86 -37.37 -22.71
N GLN A 470 -1.08 -36.90 -21.73
CA GLN A 470 0.26 -37.40 -21.50
C GLN A 470 0.27 -38.89 -21.10
N ASP A 471 -0.62 -39.32 -20.20
CA ASP A 471 -0.77 -40.74 -19.84
C ASP A 471 -1.13 -41.63 -21.05
N LEU A 472 -1.98 -41.15 -21.96
CA LEU A 472 -2.29 -41.85 -23.21
C LEU A 472 -1.07 -41.97 -24.13
N ILE A 473 -0.28 -40.89 -24.28
CA ILE A 473 0.95 -40.87 -25.06
C ILE A 473 1.97 -41.86 -24.49
N ASP A 474 2.15 -41.85 -23.17
CA ASP A 474 3.11 -42.69 -22.44
C ASP A 474 2.72 -44.17 -22.53
N ARG A 475 1.42 -44.47 -22.42
CA ARG A 475 0.86 -45.81 -22.66
C ARG A 475 0.83 -46.21 -24.14
N LYS A 476 1.17 -45.30 -25.06
CA LYS A 476 1.13 -45.49 -26.53
C LYS A 476 -0.26 -45.93 -27.01
N VAL A 477 -1.30 -45.33 -26.46
CA VAL A 477 -2.69 -45.61 -26.82
C VAL A 477 -3.04 -44.88 -28.12
N THR A 478 -3.50 -45.62 -29.13
CA THR A 478 -4.06 -45.05 -30.35
C THR A 478 -5.58 -45.01 -30.24
N ILE A 479 -6.17 -43.80 -30.19
CA ILE A 479 -7.59 -43.58 -29.88
C ILE A 479 -8.49 -44.35 -30.84
N GLY A 480 -8.23 -44.28 -32.15
CA GLY A 480 -8.99 -44.99 -33.19
C GLY A 480 -9.03 -46.50 -33.05
N THR A 481 -8.04 -47.10 -32.39
CA THR A 481 -7.96 -48.56 -32.19
C THR A 481 -8.46 -49.00 -30.82
N SER A 482 -8.25 -48.17 -29.80
CA SER A 482 -8.57 -48.50 -28.40
C SER A 482 -10.01 -48.16 -28.04
N PHE A 483 -10.59 -47.17 -28.72
CA PHE A 483 -11.96 -46.69 -28.50
C PHE A 483 -12.70 -46.44 -29.84
N PRO A 484 -12.76 -47.42 -30.77
CA PRO A 484 -13.36 -47.22 -32.09
C PRO A 484 -14.83 -46.81 -32.02
N GLU A 485 -15.57 -47.31 -31.03
CA GLU A 485 -16.98 -46.96 -30.80
C GLU A 485 -17.18 -45.49 -30.38
N ALA A 486 -16.13 -44.83 -29.86
CA ALA A 486 -16.24 -43.45 -29.40
C ALA A 486 -16.50 -42.46 -30.53
N TYR A 487 -16.11 -42.79 -31.77
CA TYR A 487 -16.32 -41.97 -32.96
C TYR A 487 -17.73 -42.07 -33.54
N LEU A 488 -18.47 -43.12 -33.16
CA LEU A 488 -19.82 -43.38 -33.66
C LEU A 488 -20.91 -42.80 -32.75
N ASP A 489 -20.55 -42.39 -31.54
CA ASP A 489 -21.47 -41.92 -30.52
C ASP A 489 -21.34 -40.41 -30.32
N GLU A 490 -22.43 -39.69 -30.52
CA GLU A 490 -22.49 -38.22 -30.40
C GLU A 490 -22.05 -37.73 -29.01
N ASP A 491 -22.23 -38.52 -27.95
CA ASP A 491 -21.78 -38.16 -26.61
C ASP A 491 -20.26 -38.21 -26.44
N THR A 492 -19.52 -38.97 -27.26
CA THR A 492 -18.06 -39.18 -27.09
C THR A 492 -17.23 -38.72 -28.27
N LYS A 493 -17.84 -38.50 -29.43
CA LYS A 493 -17.16 -38.22 -30.70
C LYS A 493 -16.27 -36.99 -30.63
N VAL A 494 -16.77 -35.89 -30.04
CA VAL A 494 -15.99 -34.66 -29.86
C VAL A 494 -14.76 -34.91 -29.00
N PHE A 495 -14.90 -35.66 -27.90
CA PHE A 495 -13.78 -35.99 -27.03
C PHE A 495 -12.78 -36.94 -27.69
N ALA A 496 -13.25 -37.92 -28.46
CA ALA A 496 -12.39 -38.84 -29.21
C ALA A 496 -11.55 -38.11 -30.27
N PHE A 497 -12.16 -37.23 -31.06
CA PHE A 497 -11.42 -36.41 -32.03
C PHE A 497 -10.42 -35.49 -31.35
N PHE A 498 -10.81 -34.84 -30.25
CA PHE A 498 -9.91 -33.99 -29.48
C PHE A 498 -8.67 -34.77 -28.98
N LEU A 499 -8.87 -35.93 -28.35
CA LEU A 499 -7.76 -36.76 -27.88
C LEU A 499 -6.90 -37.27 -29.03
N GLN A 500 -7.49 -37.62 -30.17
CA GLN A 500 -6.75 -38.06 -31.35
C GLN A 500 -5.85 -36.93 -31.87
N ASP A 501 -6.40 -35.73 -32.03
CA ASP A 501 -5.64 -34.56 -32.48
C ASP A 501 -4.46 -34.28 -31.52
N CYS A 502 -4.66 -34.35 -30.20
CA CYS A 502 -3.58 -34.09 -29.24
C CYS A 502 -2.53 -35.21 -29.22
N THR A 503 -2.93 -36.48 -29.32
CA THR A 503 -2.03 -37.64 -29.21
C THR A 503 -1.32 -37.99 -30.52
N GLU A 504 -1.87 -37.59 -31.67
CA GLU A 504 -1.34 -37.91 -33.00
C GLU A 504 -0.86 -36.65 -33.74
N LYS A 505 -1.75 -35.68 -33.98
CA LYS A 505 -1.48 -34.53 -34.85
C LYS A 505 -0.62 -33.46 -34.19
N TYR A 506 -0.88 -33.15 -32.93
CA TYR A 506 -0.23 -32.10 -32.16
C TYR A 506 0.60 -32.68 -31.01
N ARG A 507 1.04 -33.92 -31.15
CA ARG A 507 1.77 -34.65 -30.11
C ARG A 507 3.02 -33.92 -29.60
N GLU A 508 3.73 -33.26 -30.51
CA GLU A 508 4.98 -32.54 -30.21
C GLU A 508 4.77 -31.07 -29.84
N ASP A 509 3.53 -30.57 -29.90
CA ASP A 509 3.21 -29.15 -29.72
C ASP A 509 1.99 -28.98 -28.81
N SER A 510 2.24 -29.09 -27.50
CA SER A 510 1.21 -28.96 -26.47
C SER A 510 0.55 -27.59 -26.43
N SER A 511 1.17 -26.54 -27.01
CA SER A 511 0.57 -25.21 -27.12
C SER A 511 -0.69 -25.17 -28.00
N LYS A 512 -0.86 -26.19 -28.87
CA LYS A 512 -2.06 -26.37 -29.70
C LYS A 512 -3.16 -27.17 -29.03
N TRP A 513 -2.92 -27.73 -27.85
CA TRP A 513 -3.95 -28.47 -27.12
C TRP A 513 -4.92 -27.46 -26.52
N LYS A 514 -6.14 -27.45 -27.02
CA LYS A 514 -7.21 -26.58 -26.55
C LYS A 514 -8.50 -27.35 -26.42
N PHE A 515 -9.18 -27.19 -25.30
CA PHE A 515 -10.48 -27.80 -25.06
C PHE A 515 -11.30 -26.90 -24.15
N GLU A 516 -12.39 -26.38 -24.69
CA GLU A 516 -13.14 -25.26 -24.13
C GLU A 516 -13.97 -25.72 -22.93
N ILE A 517 -14.22 -24.81 -21.98
CA ILE A 517 -14.92 -25.12 -20.73
C ILE A 517 -16.28 -25.83 -20.93
N GLY A 518 -17.03 -25.49 -21.97
CA GLY A 518 -18.31 -26.15 -22.28
C GLY A 518 -18.13 -27.62 -22.65
N LYS A 519 -17.13 -27.93 -23.49
CA LYS A 519 -16.79 -29.30 -23.88
C LYS A 519 -16.19 -30.07 -22.70
N MET A 520 -15.37 -29.42 -21.87
CA MET A 520 -14.84 -30.01 -20.64
C MET A 520 -15.96 -30.34 -19.65
N ALA A 521 -16.90 -29.42 -19.41
CA ALA A 521 -18.05 -29.63 -18.53
C ALA A 521 -18.92 -30.81 -19.02
N HIS A 522 -19.14 -30.90 -20.33
CA HIS A 522 -19.85 -32.01 -20.97
C HIS A 522 -19.17 -33.36 -20.71
N VAL A 523 -17.86 -33.45 -20.90
CA VAL A 523 -17.07 -34.67 -20.65
C VAL A 523 -17.03 -35.02 -19.16
N LEU A 524 -16.68 -34.07 -18.29
CA LEU A 524 -16.54 -34.30 -16.86
C LEU A 524 -17.86 -34.71 -16.19
N THR A 525 -19.00 -34.20 -16.65
CA THR A 525 -20.31 -34.64 -16.13
C THR A 525 -20.54 -36.14 -16.34
N ARG A 526 -20.02 -36.71 -17.44
CA ARG A 526 -20.13 -38.13 -17.79
C ARG A 526 -19.06 -38.99 -17.13
N VAL A 527 -17.82 -38.49 -17.07
CA VAL A 527 -16.66 -39.16 -16.45
C VAL A 527 -16.81 -39.22 -14.94
N LEU A 528 -17.35 -38.16 -14.33
CA LEU A 528 -17.51 -38.05 -12.88
C LEU A 528 -18.80 -38.71 -12.35
N ALA A 529 -19.67 -39.20 -13.24
CA ALA A 529 -20.85 -39.96 -12.86
C ALA A 529 -20.48 -41.19 -12.01
N LYS A 530 -21.39 -41.63 -11.13
CA LYS A 530 -21.18 -42.78 -10.23
C LYS A 530 -20.72 -44.06 -10.97
N LYS A 531 -21.16 -44.23 -12.21
CA LYS A 531 -20.74 -45.30 -13.12
C LYS A 531 -20.63 -44.74 -14.55
N PRO A 532 -19.43 -44.35 -15.02
CA PRO A 532 -19.25 -43.94 -16.41
C PRO A 532 -19.56 -45.11 -17.35
N LYS A 533 -20.31 -44.85 -18.43
CA LYS A 533 -20.88 -45.90 -19.29
C LYS A 533 -20.02 -46.26 -20.50
N LYS A 534 -19.21 -45.33 -21.00
CA LYS A 534 -18.47 -45.46 -22.25
C LYS A 534 -17.00 -45.80 -21.95
N PRO A 535 -16.36 -46.72 -22.70
CA PRO A 535 -14.98 -47.15 -22.42
C PRO A 535 -13.97 -46.00 -22.32
N ILE A 536 -14.06 -45.01 -23.22
CA ILE A 536 -13.21 -43.81 -23.18
C ILE A 536 -13.38 -42.99 -21.89
N TYR A 537 -14.58 -42.92 -21.32
CA TYR A 537 -14.85 -42.26 -20.04
C TYR A 537 -14.44 -43.10 -18.85
N VAL A 538 -14.49 -44.43 -18.96
CA VAL A 538 -13.99 -45.36 -17.94
C VAL A 538 -12.47 -45.24 -17.83
N ASP A 539 -11.76 -45.19 -18.96
CA ASP A 539 -10.30 -45.01 -19.01
C ASP A 539 -9.90 -43.64 -18.44
N PHE A 540 -10.59 -42.57 -18.87
CA PHE A 540 -10.33 -41.24 -18.32
C PHE A 540 -10.63 -41.18 -16.81
N ARG A 541 -11.71 -41.81 -16.34
CA ARG A 541 -12.00 -41.90 -14.90
C ARG A 541 -10.92 -42.67 -14.14
N ALA A 542 -10.37 -43.72 -14.72
CA ALA A 542 -9.28 -44.48 -14.12
C ALA A 542 -8.02 -43.63 -13.96
N TYR A 543 -7.69 -42.78 -14.95
CA TYR A 543 -6.63 -41.78 -14.83
C TYR A 543 -6.94 -40.78 -13.70
N LEU A 544 -8.14 -40.18 -13.66
CA LEU A 544 -8.47 -39.19 -12.62
C LEU A 544 -8.40 -39.78 -11.20
N ASN A 545 -8.78 -41.05 -11.01
CA ASN A 545 -8.64 -41.71 -9.70
C ASN A 545 -7.16 -41.83 -9.25
N LYS A 546 -6.21 -41.85 -10.19
CA LYS A 546 -4.78 -41.80 -9.87
C LYS A 546 -4.34 -40.38 -9.54
N ALA A 547 -4.77 -39.40 -10.34
CA ALA A 547 -4.37 -37.99 -10.24
C ALA A 547 -5.01 -37.22 -9.07
N PHE A 548 -6.16 -37.66 -8.56
CA PHE A 548 -6.89 -37.00 -7.47
C PHE A 548 -7.10 -37.90 -6.27
N GLU A 549 -7.27 -37.32 -5.09
CA GLU A 549 -7.70 -38.01 -3.87
C GLU A 549 -9.17 -38.49 -3.96
N ASP A 550 -9.50 -39.58 -3.25
CA ASP A 550 -10.84 -40.19 -3.30
C ASP A 550 -11.94 -39.23 -2.80
N GLU A 551 -11.61 -38.32 -1.89
CA GLU A 551 -12.50 -37.26 -1.40
C GLU A 551 -13.02 -36.34 -2.50
N PHE A 552 -12.22 -36.08 -3.55
CA PHE A 552 -12.61 -35.22 -4.68
C PHE A 552 -13.94 -35.67 -5.30
N PHE A 553 -14.08 -36.97 -5.51
CA PHE A 553 -15.24 -37.55 -6.18
C PHE A 553 -16.50 -37.60 -5.31
N LYS A 554 -16.35 -37.45 -3.98
CA LYS A 554 -17.48 -37.39 -3.03
C LYS A 554 -18.13 -36.00 -3.00
N LYS A 555 -17.43 -34.96 -3.47
CA LYS A 555 -17.89 -33.55 -3.42
C LYS A 555 -18.92 -33.17 -4.50
N GLY A 556 -19.21 -34.06 -5.45
CA GLY A 556 -20.13 -33.74 -6.54
C GLY A 556 -19.60 -32.61 -7.43
N PHE A 557 -18.30 -32.65 -7.75
CA PHE A 557 -17.60 -31.59 -8.49
C PHE A 557 -18.32 -31.15 -9.77
N ALA A 558 -18.85 -32.11 -10.56
CA ALA A 558 -19.56 -31.84 -11.81
C ALA A 558 -20.85 -31.00 -11.65
N ASN A 559 -21.41 -30.89 -10.45
CA ASN A 559 -22.62 -30.11 -10.21
C ASN A 559 -22.35 -28.63 -10.50
N LYS A 560 -23.24 -28.01 -11.28
CA LYS A 560 -23.21 -26.59 -11.69
C LYS A 560 -22.04 -26.18 -12.60
N LEU A 561 -21.29 -27.11 -13.21
CA LEU A 561 -20.33 -26.75 -14.26
C LEU A 561 -21.00 -26.11 -15.49
N ASP A 562 -22.21 -26.58 -15.82
CA ASP A 562 -23.05 -26.00 -16.88
C ASP A 562 -23.42 -24.53 -16.61
N PHE A 563 -23.59 -24.15 -15.34
CA PHE A 563 -23.83 -22.75 -14.97
C PHE A 563 -22.60 -21.88 -15.26
N ILE A 564 -21.39 -22.34 -14.89
CA ILE A 564 -20.14 -21.62 -15.19
C ILE A 564 -19.96 -21.47 -16.71
N SER A 565 -20.23 -22.53 -17.48
CA SER A 565 -20.16 -22.49 -18.94
C SER A 565 -21.16 -21.48 -19.54
N LYS A 566 -22.41 -21.47 -19.06
CA LYS A 566 -23.42 -20.51 -19.51
C LYS A 566 -23.05 -19.09 -19.15
N LEU A 567 -22.58 -18.86 -17.93
CA LEU A 567 -22.13 -17.55 -17.46
C LEU A 567 -20.97 -17.04 -18.32
N ARG A 568 -19.97 -17.90 -18.60
CA ARG A 568 -18.83 -17.58 -19.48
C ARG A 568 -19.29 -17.13 -20.87
N ASN A 569 -20.26 -17.84 -21.46
CA ASN A 569 -20.82 -17.47 -22.76
C ASN A 569 -21.61 -16.16 -22.67
N SER A 570 -22.49 -16.00 -21.66
CA SER A 570 -23.26 -14.76 -21.46
C SER A 570 -22.39 -13.52 -21.32
N CYS A 571 -21.21 -13.64 -20.68
CA CYS A 571 -20.26 -12.53 -20.55
C CYS A 571 -19.61 -12.11 -21.89
N ALA A 572 -19.59 -13.00 -22.88
CA ALA A 572 -19.04 -12.68 -24.20
C ALA A 572 -20.07 -12.03 -25.14
N HIS A 573 -21.36 -12.05 -24.79
CA HIS A 573 -22.41 -11.39 -25.55
C HIS A 573 -22.58 -9.92 -25.15
N PRO A 574 -23.18 -9.06 -26.02
CA PRO A 574 -23.47 -7.67 -25.69
C PRO A 574 -24.53 -7.49 -24.60
N SER A 575 -25.20 -8.57 -24.16
CA SER A 575 -26.20 -8.53 -23.11
C SER A 575 -25.54 -8.40 -21.75
N ARG A 576 -26.02 -7.43 -20.96
CA ARG A 576 -25.55 -7.16 -19.61
C ARG A 576 -25.76 -8.37 -18.70
N VAL A 577 -24.72 -8.77 -17.99
CA VAL A 577 -24.78 -9.84 -16.99
C VAL A 577 -25.40 -9.30 -15.69
N ASP A 578 -26.35 -10.05 -15.11
CA ASP A 578 -26.94 -9.67 -13.83
C ASP A 578 -25.90 -9.75 -12.71
N ARG A 579 -25.94 -8.78 -11.79
CA ARG A 579 -24.94 -8.70 -10.71
C ARG A 579 -25.06 -9.87 -9.73
N GLY A 580 -26.27 -10.37 -9.46
CA GLY A 580 -26.47 -11.56 -8.65
C GLY A 580 -25.85 -12.79 -9.30
N ASP A 581 -26.06 -12.97 -10.60
CA ASP A 581 -25.46 -14.08 -11.38
C ASP A 581 -23.93 -13.99 -11.41
N ALA A 582 -23.36 -12.79 -11.51
CA ALA A 582 -21.92 -12.55 -11.46
C ALA A 582 -21.32 -12.91 -10.09
N ASP A 583 -21.99 -12.52 -8.99
CA ASP A 583 -21.54 -12.80 -7.63
C ASP A 583 -21.61 -14.30 -7.30
N ASP A 584 -22.72 -14.95 -7.69
CA ASP A 584 -22.90 -16.40 -7.56
C ASP A 584 -21.87 -17.15 -8.41
N GLY A 585 -21.59 -16.67 -9.61
CA GLY A 585 -20.55 -17.18 -10.50
C GLY A 585 -19.15 -17.12 -9.91
N LYS A 586 -18.72 -15.95 -9.44
CA LYS A 586 -17.41 -15.74 -8.80
C LYS A 586 -17.22 -16.69 -7.61
N ASN A 587 -18.24 -16.80 -6.75
CA ASN A 587 -18.18 -17.66 -5.58
C ASN A 587 -18.15 -19.15 -5.94
N LEU A 588 -18.95 -19.58 -6.93
CA LEU A 588 -18.96 -20.95 -7.40
C LEU A 588 -17.62 -21.34 -8.05
N ILE A 589 -17.06 -20.46 -8.89
CA ILE A 589 -15.75 -20.66 -9.51
C ILE A 589 -14.69 -20.86 -8.43
N ARG A 590 -14.67 -19.99 -7.41
CA ARG A 590 -13.76 -20.11 -6.26
C ARG A 590 -13.87 -21.48 -5.58
N GLU A 591 -15.09 -21.89 -5.24
CA GLU A 591 -15.36 -23.17 -4.55
C GLU A 591 -14.83 -24.35 -5.37
N LYS A 592 -15.10 -24.36 -6.69
CA LYS A 592 -14.65 -25.43 -7.59
C LYS A 592 -13.14 -25.42 -7.74
N LEU A 593 -12.55 -24.25 -7.88
CA LEU A 593 -11.11 -24.11 -8.04
C LEU A 593 -10.36 -24.61 -6.79
N LEU A 594 -10.80 -24.18 -5.59
CA LEU A 594 -10.27 -24.70 -4.32
C LEU A 594 -10.40 -26.22 -4.23
N THR A 595 -11.52 -26.79 -4.70
CA THR A 595 -11.71 -28.25 -4.72
C THR A 595 -10.70 -28.96 -5.63
N VAL A 596 -10.43 -28.41 -6.83
CA VAL A 596 -9.40 -28.98 -7.73
C VAL A 596 -8.03 -28.93 -7.07
N LEU A 597 -7.62 -27.76 -6.57
CA LEU A 597 -6.29 -27.54 -6.00
C LEU A 597 -6.04 -28.31 -4.70
N GLN A 598 -7.08 -28.49 -3.89
CA GLN A 598 -7.00 -29.24 -2.64
C GLN A 598 -6.67 -30.71 -2.90
N TYR A 599 -7.41 -31.35 -3.81
CA TYR A 599 -7.40 -32.80 -3.97
C TYR A 599 -6.54 -33.30 -5.14
N TYR A 600 -5.96 -32.39 -5.93
CA TYR A 600 -4.99 -32.75 -6.96
C TYR A 600 -3.67 -33.19 -6.31
N LYS A 601 -3.22 -34.40 -6.66
CA LYS A 601 -1.94 -34.95 -6.20
C LYS A 601 -0.84 -34.36 -7.07
N ILE A 602 0.04 -33.56 -6.47
CA ILE A 602 1.22 -33.02 -7.14
C ILE A 602 2.05 -34.21 -7.62
N SER A 603 2.29 -34.30 -8.93
CA SER A 603 3.21 -35.28 -9.54
C SER A 603 4.65 -34.82 -9.40
#